data_AF-A0A1G7HUK3-F1
#
_entry.id   AF-A0A1G7HUK3-F1
#
_cell.length_a   1.000
_cell.length_b   1.000
_cell.length_c   1.000
_cell.angle_alpha   90.00
_cell.angle_beta   90.00
_cell.angle_gamma   90.00
#
_symmetry.space_group_name_H-M   'P 1'
#
loop_
_entity.id
_entity.type
_entity.pdbx_description
1 polymer ?
#
loop_
_entity_poly.entity_id
_entity_poly.type
_entity_poly.pdbx_seq_one_letter_code
_entity_poly.pdbx_strand_id
1 'polypeptide(L)'
;MQLTKVPAGFLLAVAAAGTLSACSSVPPAADESALPPDAGSPAAAYERTGDWGTGEQARLAGTLRLIDGCLVVEGVDGAQVVPVFPTDFTWREGDSSLEGFGHAVTVDGDVVLTGGVTVRAGDVARLPKGCEGAQAYFMVHAI
;
A
#
# COMPACT_ATOMS: atom_id res chain seq x y z
N MET A 1 -49.87 24.99 20.78
CA MET A 1 -49.30 24.22 19.66
C MET A 1 -49.85 22.80 19.78
N GLN A 2 -50.85 22.46 18.97
CA GLN A 2 -51.57 21.19 19.07
C GLN A 2 -50.92 20.13 18.17
N LEU A 3 -50.63 18.98 18.77
CA LEU A 3 -50.32 17.72 18.10
C LEU A 3 -51.62 17.15 17.53
N THR A 4 -51.67 16.91 16.22
CA THR A 4 -52.77 16.18 15.57
C THR A 4 -52.24 14.89 14.96
N LYS A 5 -52.97 13.82 15.26
CA LYS A 5 -52.74 12.41 14.95
C LYS A 5 -53.59 12.01 13.73
N VAL A 6 -53.34 10.78 13.22
CA VAL A 6 -54.23 9.90 12.41
C VAL A 6 -53.99 9.96 10.88
N PRO A 7 -54.21 8.89 10.05
CA PRO A 7 -54.28 7.43 10.26
C PRO A 7 -53.39 6.58 9.32
N ALA A 8 -53.40 5.27 9.59
CA ALA A 8 -52.97 4.18 8.71
C ALA A 8 -53.97 3.85 7.59
N GLY A 9 -53.43 3.34 6.48
CA GLY A 9 -54.07 2.35 5.60
C GLY A 9 -54.72 2.90 4.34
N PHE A 10 -54.21 2.50 3.16
CA PHE A 10 -55.03 1.83 2.13
C PHE A 10 -54.20 1.39 0.90
N LEU A 11 -54.41 0.12 0.54
CA LEU A 11 -54.45 -0.53 -0.78
C LEU A 11 -53.34 -0.39 -1.84
N LEU A 12 -52.77 -1.57 -2.14
CA LEU A 12 -52.63 -2.21 -3.45
C LEU A 12 -52.74 -1.35 -4.72
N ALA A 13 -51.70 -1.43 -5.56
CA ALA A 13 -51.87 -1.68 -7.00
C ALA A 13 -50.60 -2.33 -7.58
N VAL A 14 -50.68 -3.62 -7.87
CA VAL A 14 -49.79 -4.29 -8.83
C VAL A 14 -50.21 -3.82 -10.21
N ALA A 15 -49.33 -3.07 -10.89
CA ALA A 15 -49.40 -2.82 -12.32
C ALA A 15 -48.13 -3.36 -12.95
N ALA A 16 -48.23 -4.59 -13.46
CA ALA A 16 -47.25 -5.17 -14.35
C ALA A 16 -47.57 -4.78 -15.80
N ALA A 17 -46.50 -4.73 -16.60
CA ALA A 17 -46.44 -4.63 -18.06
C ALA A 17 -46.50 -3.22 -18.67
N GLY A 18 -45.38 -2.81 -19.26
CA GLY A 18 -45.28 -1.58 -20.06
C GLY A 18 -43.86 -1.33 -20.55
N THR A 19 -43.43 -2.14 -21.51
CA THR A 19 -42.44 -1.86 -22.57
C THR A 19 -41.62 -0.57 -22.47
N LEU A 20 -40.32 -0.68 -22.19
CA LEU A 20 -39.30 0.16 -22.81
C LEU A 20 -38.02 -0.66 -22.98
N SER A 21 -37.69 -0.93 -24.25
CA SER A 21 -36.36 -1.31 -24.70
C SER A 21 -35.43 -0.13 -24.40
N ALA A 22 -34.97 -0.05 -23.16
CA ALA A 22 -33.88 0.83 -22.77
C ALA A 22 -32.61 0.02 -22.93
N CYS A 23 -31.90 0.22 -24.05
CA CYS A 23 -30.45 0.11 -24.03
C CYS A 23 -29.98 1.07 -22.93
N SER A 24 -29.90 0.57 -21.71
CA SER A 24 -29.07 1.18 -20.70
C SER A 24 -27.66 0.99 -21.21
N SER A 25 -27.19 1.98 -21.94
CA SER A 25 -25.78 2.31 -22.00
C SER A 25 -25.37 2.41 -20.53
N VAL A 26 -24.90 1.30 -19.97
CA VAL A 26 -24.14 1.32 -18.73
C VAL A 26 -23.04 2.33 -19.04
N PRO A 27 -23.02 3.51 -18.39
CA PRO A 27 -21.84 4.35 -18.50
C PRO A 27 -20.68 3.44 -18.07
N PRO A 28 -19.58 3.34 -18.84
CA PRO A 28 -18.40 2.69 -18.31
C PRO A 28 -18.18 3.32 -16.94
N ALA A 29 -18.16 2.47 -15.90
CA ALA A 29 -17.79 2.89 -14.56
C ALA A 29 -16.61 3.81 -14.77
N ALA A 30 -16.77 5.07 -14.33
CA ALA A 30 -15.76 6.10 -14.50
C ALA A 30 -14.44 5.43 -14.14
N ASP A 31 -13.60 5.27 -15.16
CA ASP A 31 -12.35 4.55 -15.11
C ASP A 31 -11.71 4.98 -13.80
N GLU A 32 -11.64 4.02 -12.90
CA GLU A 32 -11.12 4.12 -11.57
C GLU A 32 -9.79 4.81 -11.74
N SER A 33 -9.81 6.14 -11.56
CA SER A 33 -8.70 7.02 -11.86
C SER A 33 -7.55 6.42 -11.11
N ALA A 34 -6.68 5.71 -11.84
CA ALA A 34 -5.77 4.75 -11.27
C ALA A 34 -4.96 5.53 -10.26
N LEU A 35 -5.32 5.38 -8.98
CA LEU A 35 -4.43 5.78 -7.92
C LEU A 35 -3.14 5.04 -8.28
N PRO A 36 -2.01 5.76 -8.44
CA PRO A 36 -0.76 5.08 -8.69
C PRO A 36 -0.69 3.97 -7.64
N PRO A 37 -0.41 2.72 -8.05
CA PRO A 37 -0.32 1.63 -7.09
C PRO A 37 0.53 2.13 -5.93
N ASP A 38 -0.01 2.02 -4.72
CA ASP A 38 0.68 2.35 -3.46
C ASP A 38 0.67 3.79 -2.93
N ALA A 39 -0.27 4.68 -3.28
CA ALA A 39 -0.40 5.98 -2.59
C ALA A 39 -0.61 5.86 -1.06
N GLY A 40 -0.98 4.68 -0.56
CA GLY A 40 -1.13 4.35 0.87
C GLY A 40 -0.12 3.32 1.41
N SER A 41 0.91 2.94 0.65
CA SER A 41 1.89 1.96 1.15
C SER A 41 2.78 2.57 2.24
N PRO A 42 3.03 1.86 3.35
CA PRO A 42 3.99 2.27 4.37
C PRO A 42 5.46 2.03 3.95
N ALA A 43 5.71 1.40 2.80
CA ALA A 43 7.05 1.15 2.30
C ALA A 43 7.60 2.36 1.54
N ALA A 44 8.81 2.79 1.91
CA ALA A 44 9.62 3.62 1.02
C ALA A 44 9.96 2.84 -0.25
N ALA A 45 9.94 3.50 -1.40
CA ALA A 45 10.19 2.85 -2.68
C ALA A 45 11.07 3.65 -3.63
N TYR A 46 11.78 2.94 -4.52
CA TYR A 46 12.62 3.52 -5.56
C TYR A 46 12.34 2.88 -6.93
N GLU A 47 12.56 3.65 -7.99
CA GLU A 47 12.52 3.12 -9.35
C GLU A 47 13.81 2.37 -9.67
N ARG A 48 13.69 1.07 -9.90
CA ARG A 48 14.83 0.21 -10.18
C ARG A 48 15.31 0.38 -11.62
N THR A 49 16.62 0.50 -11.81
CA THR A 49 17.26 0.69 -13.13
C THR A 49 18.13 -0.50 -13.58
N GLY A 50 18.33 -1.51 -12.73
CA GLY A 50 19.10 -2.72 -13.01
C GLY A 50 18.38 -3.98 -12.52
N ASP A 51 18.94 -5.18 -12.76
CA ASP A 51 18.26 -6.44 -12.44
C ASP A 51 18.15 -6.69 -10.93
N TRP A 52 17.04 -7.31 -10.51
CA TRP A 52 16.87 -7.79 -9.13
C TRP A 52 17.94 -8.84 -8.78
N GLY A 53 18.46 -8.80 -7.56
CA GLY A 53 19.58 -9.65 -7.14
C GLY A 53 20.97 -9.12 -7.49
N THR A 54 21.06 -7.96 -8.15
CA THR A 54 22.34 -7.32 -8.51
C THR A 54 22.55 -6.03 -7.73
N GLY A 55 23.79 -5.74 -7.34
CA GLY A 55 24.14 -4.51 -6.62
C GLY A 55 25.04 -4.75 -5.40
N GLU A 56 25.09 -3.74 -4.53
CA GLU A 56 25.78 -3.83 -3.24
C GLU A 56 25.26 -5.01 -2.41
N GLN A 57 26.18 -5.60 -1.64
CA GLN A 57 25.95 -6.83 -0.88
C GLN A 57 26.00 -6.56 0.63
N ALA A 58 25.63 -5.35 1.07
CA ALA A 58 25.43 -5.09 2.48
C ALA A 58 24.21 -5.88 2.96
N ARG A 59 24.24 -6.32 4.21
CA ARG A 59 23.18 -7.12 4.82
C ARG A 59 22.50 -6.34 5.93
N LEU A 60 21.18 -6.20 5.84
CA LEU A 60 20.32 -5.66 6.87
C LEU A 60 19.44 -6.80 7.39
N ALA A 61 19.57 -7.15 8.66
CA ALA A 61 18.78 -8.21 9.28
C ALA A 61 18.14 -7.72 10.58
N GLY A 62 16.91 -8.14 10.82
CA GLY A 62 16.12 -7.70 11.98
C GLY A 62 14.66 -8.09 11.81
N THR A 63 13.79 -7.44 12.58
CA THR A 63 12.35 -7.64 12.47
C THR A 63 11.72 -6.46 11.74
N LEU A 64 10.86 -6.73 10.76
CA LEU A 64 10.12 -5.68 10.07
C LEU A 64 9.05 -5.12 11.00
N ARG A 65 8.99 -3.80 11.17
CA ARG A 65 7.99 -3.12 12.01
C ARG A 65 7.30 -2.04 11.21
N LEU A 66 6.04 -1.77 11.54
CA LEU A 66 5.29 -0.62 11.06
C LEU A 66 5.22 0.42 12.19
N ILE A 67 5.99 1.50 12.07
CA ILE A 67 6.10 2.55 13.08
C ILE A 67 5.70 3.88 12.45
N ASP A 68 4.68 4.53 13.01
CA ASP A 68 4.17 5.83 12.55
C ASP A 68 3.89 5.93 11.04
N GLY A 69 3.45 4.82 10.44
CA GLY A 69 3.16 4.72 9.01
C GLY A 69 4.39 4.47 8.11
N CYS A 70 5.53 4.08 8.69
CA CYS A 70 6.74 3.69 7.97
C CYS A 70 7.10 2.23 8.25
N LEU A 71 7.42 1.47 7.21
CA LEU A 71 8.12 0.20 7.37
C LEU A 71 9.58 0.47 7.72
N VAL A 72 10.01 -0.11 8.83
CA VAL A 72 11.38 -0.07 9.33
C VAL A 72 11.85 -1.49 9.64
N VAL A 73 13.14 -1.74 9.49
CA VAL A 73 13.78 -2.93 10.06
C VAL A 73 14.37 -2.52 11.40
N GLU A 74 13.89 -3.16 12.46
CA GLU A 74 14.44 -3.03 13.81
C GLU A 74 15.50 -4.11 14.01
N GLY A 75 16.74 -3.67 14.18
CA GLY A 75 17.88 -4.53 14.52
C GLY A 75 17.83 -5.02 15.97
N VAL A 76 18.64 -6.03 16.28
CA VAL A 76 18.73 -6.61 17.64
C VAL A 76 19.23 -5.63 18.71
N ASP A 77 19.90 -4.56 18.29
CA ASP A 77 20.37 -3.45 19.12
C ASP A 77 19.32 -2.34 19.28
N GLY A 78 18.13 -2.51 18.70
CA GLY A 78 17.07 -1.51 18.66
C GLY A 78 17.27 -0.42 17.60
N ALA A 79 18.31 -0.51 16.78
CA ALA A 79 18.50 0.43 15.68
C ALA A 79 17.39 0.26 14.64
N GLN A 80 16.81 1.37 14.21
CA GLN A 80 15.77 1.38 13.18
C GLN A 80 16.35 1.89 11.87
N VAL A 81 16.18 1.10 10.81
CA VAL A 81 16.63 1.44 9.46
C VAL A 81 15.43 1.41 8.53
N VAL A 82 15.27 2.41 7.67
CA VAL A 82 14.21 2.44 6.66
C VAL A 82 14.67 1.63 5.43
N PRO A 83 14.11 0.43 5.17
CA PRO A 83 14.31 -0.24 3.90
C PRO A 83 13.54 0.48 2.79
N VAL A 84 14.18 0.64 1.64
CA VAL A 84 13.59 1.20 0.43
C VAL A 84 13.51 0.10 -0.61
N PHE A 85 12.29 -0.34 -0.93
CA PHE A 85 12.05 -1.44 -1.86
C PHE A 85 11.89 -0.94 -3.30
N PRO A 86 12.15 -1.76 -4.31
CA PRO A 86 11.74 -1.43 -5.67
C PRO A 86 10.23 -1.16 -5.76
N THR A 87 9.80 -0.27 -6.65
CA THR A 87 8.37 -0.04 -6.95
C THR A 87 7.66 -1.28 -7.52
N ASP A 88 8.40 -2.32 -7.89
CA ASP A 88 7.88 -3.64 -8.24
C ASP A 88 7.26 -4.38 -7.03
N PHE A 89 7.51 -3.94 -5.79
CA PHE A 89 6.87 -4.47 -4.59
C PHE A 89 5.53 -3.78 -4.33
N THR A 90 4.51 -4.58 -4.04
CA THR A 90 3.14 -4.12 -3.72
C THR A 90 2.81 -4.38 -2.26
N TRP A 91 2.20 -3.39 -1.61
CA TRP A 91 1.70 -3.55 -0.24
C TRP A 91 0.36 -4.29 -0.22
N ARG A 92 0.24 -5.29 0.65
CA ARG A 92 -0.97 -6.04 0.95
C ARG A 92 -1.45 -5.66 2.34
N GLU A 93 -2.38 -4.71 2.41
CA GLU A 93 -2.89 -4.20 3.70
C GLU A 93 -3.53 -5.31 4.56
N GLY A 94 -4.28 -6.22 3.93
CA GLY A 94 -4.94 -7.33 4.64
C GLY A 94 -3.98 -8.28 5.36
N ASP A 95 -2.82 -8.53 4.76
CA ASP A 95 -1.80 -9.45 5.29
C ASP A 95 -0.67 -8.72 6.02
N SER A 96 -0.71 -7.39 6.03
CA SER A 96 0.39 -6.53 6.49
C SER A 96 1.74 -6.96 5.90
N SER A 97 1.75 -7.25 4.59
CA SER A 97 2.91 -7.76 3.88
C SER A 97 3.26 -6.93 2.65
N LEU A 98 4.54 -6.99 2.28
CA LEU A 98 5.06 -6.42 1.05
C LEU A 98 5.50 -7.57 0.13
N GLU A 99 4.95 -7.64 -1.08
CA GLU A 99 5.16 -8.74 -2.02
C GLU A 99 5.81 -8.26 -3.31
N GLY A 100 6.83 -8.98 -3.79
CA GLY A 100 7.54 -8.63 -5.01
C GLY A 100 8.59 -9.69 -5.36
N PHE A 101 8.83 -9.90 -6.66
CA PHE A 101 9.81 -10.87 -7.16
C PHE A 101 9.67 -12.31 -6.63
N GLY A 102 8.46 -12.72 -6.27
CA GLY A 102 8.22 -14.05 -5.68
C GLY A 102 8.55 -14.15 -4.19
N HIS A 103 8.85 -13.04 -3.53
CA HIS A 103 9.08 -12.94 -2.10
C HIS A 103 7.94 -12.17 -1.42
N ALA A 104 7.71 -12.48 -0.15
CA ALA A 104 6.82 -11.73 0.73
C ALA A 104 7.55 -11.47 2.06
N VAL A 105 7.49 -10.22 2.54
CA VAL A 105 7.94 -9.85 3.88
C VAL A 105 6.77 -9.30 4.67
N THR A 106 6.59 -9.77 5.90
CA THR A 106 5.42 -9.44 6.73
C THR A 106 5.85 -8.61 7.93
N VAL A 107 5.01 -7.63 8.32
CA VAL A 107 5.20 -6.90 9.57
C VAL A 107 5.27 -7.89 10.75
N ASP A 108 6.15 -7.58 11.70
CA ASP A 108 6.54 -8.41 12.83
C ASP A 108 7.28 -9.71 12.48
N GLY A 109 7.56 -9.94 11.19
CA GLY A 109 8.40 -11.03 10.71
C GLY A 109 9.89 -10.68 10.71
N ASP A 110 10.73 -11.70 10.93
CA ASP A 110 12.16 -11.57 10.74
C ASP A 110 12.49 -11.49 9.24
N VAL A 111 13.39 -10.56 8.90
CA VAL A 111 13.82 -10.31 7.54
C VAL A 111 15.34 -10.30 7.43
N VAL A 112 15.83 -10.70 6.26
CA VAL A 112 17.21 -10.52 5.84
C VAL A 112 17.14 -9.85 4.48
N LEU A 113 17.60 -8.62 4.40
CA LEU A 113 17.60 -7.82 3.18
C LEU A 113 19.05 -7.63 2.74
N THR A 114 19.28 -7.71 1.44
CA THR A 114 20.57 -7.46 0.82
C THR A 114 20.48 -6.23 -0.06
N GLY A 115 21.48 -5.35 0.00
CA GLY A 115 21.38 -4.05 -0.63
C GLY A 115 22.54 -3.11 -0.34
N GLY A 116 22.24 -1.81 -0.37
CA GLY A 116 23.20 -0.73 -0.16
C GLY A 116 22.64 0.43 0.67
N VAL A 117 23.51 1.18 1.33
CA VAL A 117 23.12 2.33 2.15
C VAL A 117 23.25 3.62 1.35
N THR A 118 22.21 4.45 1.34
CA THR A 118 22.26 5.82 0.82
C THR A 118 21.82 6.83 1.87
N VAL A 119 22.35 8.05 1.78
CA VAL A 119 21.94 9.21 2.60
C VAL A 119 21.14 10.23 1.77
N ARG A 120 20.91 9.93 0.48
CA ARG A 120 20.25 10.85 -0.45
C ARG A 120 18.79 10.44 -0.63
N ALA A 121 17.88 11.25 -0.07
CA ALA A 121 16.44 11.05 -0.28
C ALA A 121 16.02 11.16 -1.76
N GLY A 122 16.81 11.82 -2.61
CA GLY A 122 16.54 11.93 -4.05
C GLY A 122 16.61 10.60 -4.82
N ASP A 123 17.19 9.56 -4.24
CA ASP A 123 17.21 8.21 -4.81
C ASP A 123 15.92 7.43 -4.48
N VAL A 124 15.02 8.00 -3.67
CA VAL A 124 13.75 7.42 -3.24
C VAL A 124 12.62 8.05 -4.06
N ALA A 125 11.95 7.25 -4.88
CA ALA A 125 10.83 7.69 -5.72
C ALA A 125 9.57 7.99 -4.89
N ARG A 126 9.37 7.26 -3.78
CA ARG A 126 8.24 7.43 -2.87
C ARG A 126 8.71 7.28 -1.43
N LEU A 127 8.48 8.31 -0.63
CA LEU A 127 8.82 8.33 0.79
C LEU A 127 7.56 8.62 1.62
N PRO A 128 7.00 7.62 2.33
CA PRO A 128 5.91 7.86 3.28
C PRO A 128 6.32 8.86 4.35
N LYS A 129 5.36 9.68 4.84
CA LYS A 129 5.66 10.72 5.85
C LYS A 129 6.34 10.18 7.11
N GLY A 130 5.95 8.98 7.55
CA GLY A 130 6.58 8.33 8.70
C GLY A 130 8.06 7.97 8.49
N CYS A 131 8.50 7.88 7.23
CA CYS A 131 9.88 7.55 6.85
C CYS A 131 10.76 8.80 6.63
N GLU A 132 10.20 10.00 6.74
CA GLU A 132 10.94 11.26 6.63
C GLU A 132 11.88 11.44 7.82
N GLY A 133 13.03 12.10 7.60
CA GLY A 133 13.98 12.44 8.67
C GLY A 133 14.93 11.32 9.10
N ALA A 134 14.86 10.14 8.46
CA ALA A 134 15.87 9.10 8.65
C ALA A 134 17.26 9.60 8.22
N GLN A 135 18.30 9.25 8.99
CA GLN A 135 19.68 9.65 8.68
C GLN A 135 20.29 8.89 7.51
N ALA A 136 19.77 7.68 7.25
CA ALA A 136 20.18 6.81 6.15
C ALA A 136 19.01 5.91 5.73
N TYR A 137 19.05 5.48 4.48
CA TYR A 137 18.10 4.59 3.83
C TYR A 137 18.83 3.36 3.32
N PHE A 138 18.19 2.20 3.40
CA PHE A 138 18.76 0.93 2.91
C PHE A 138 18.02 0.51 1.63
N MET A 139 18.67 0.70 0.48
CA MET A 139 18.15 0.33 -0.84
C MET A 139 18.19 -1.19 -0.99
N VAL A 140 17.03 -1.82 -1.08
CA VAL A 140 16.90 -3.28 -1.16
C VAL A 140 17.10 -3.74 -2.60
N HIS A 141 18.05 -4.65 -2.80
CA HIS A 141 18.35 -5.27 -4.10
C HIS A 141 18.07 -6.78 -4.12
N ALA A 142 17.98 -7.42 -2.94
CA ALA A 142 17.65 -8.84 -2.78
C ALA A 142 17.08 -9.12 -1.38
N ILE A 143 16.42 -10.28 -1.24
CA ILE A 143 15.86 -10.84 0.00
C ILE A 143 16.31 -12.28 0.14
#